data_AF-D3DHR8-F1
#
_entry.id   AF-D3DHR8-F1
#
_cell.length_a   1.000
_cell.length_b   1.000
_cell.length_c   1.000
_cell.angle_alpha   90.00
_cell.angle_beta   90.00
_cell.angle_gamma   90.00
#
_symmetry.space_group_name_H-M   'P 1'
#
loop_
_entity.id
_entity.type
_entity.pdbx_description
1 polymer ?
#
loop_
_entity_poly.entity_id
_entity_poly.type
_entity_poly.pdbx_seq_one_letter_code
_entity_poly.pdbx_strand_id
1 'polypeptide(L)' 'MQYDLEYVEKIEKELERYDRLFLTAKEVADMLGVSKRTITEYCKKGEIFGVRFAGKWLIYKESLVEFLLRKNNYEVF' A
#
# COMPACT_ATOMS: atom_id res chain seq x y z
N MET A 1 5.31 2.10 -13.25
CA MET A 1 6.11 1.63 -12.11
C MET A 1 5.80 0.15 -12.00
N GLN A 2 6.75 -0.71 -12.36
CA GLN A 2 6.63 -2.16 -12.31
C GLN A 2 7.43 -2.59 -11.09
N TYR A 3 6.83 -3.39 -10.20
CA TYR A 3 7.43 -3.88 -8.98
C TYR A 3 7.66 -5.41 -9.13
N ASP A 4 8.87 -5.93 -9.17
CA ASP A 4 9.02 -7.40 -9.22
C ASP A 4 8.53 -8.08 -7.91
N LEU A 5 8.41 -9.42 -7.94
CA LEU A 5 8.04 -10.21 -6.75
C LEU A 5 8.99 -9.97 -5.58
N GLU A 6 10.28 -9.80 -5.86
CA GLU A 6 11.30 -9.50 -4.85
C GLU A 6 11.00 -8.18 -4.13
N TYR A 7 10.55 -7.16 -4.85
CA TYR A 7 10.09 -5.92 -4.26
C TYR A 7 8.88 -6.13 -3.35
N VAL A 8 7.89 -6.90 -3.78
CA VAL A 8 6.68 -7.17 -2.96
C VAL A 8 7.05 -7.91 -1.67
N GLU A 9 7.89 -8.95 -1.75
CA GLU A 9 8.37 -9.68 -0.57
C GLU A 9 9.14 -8.78 0.40
N LYS A 10 9.95 -7.86 -0.13
CA LYS A 10 10.65 -6.87 0.69
C LYS A 10 9.67 -5.95 1.41
N ILE A 11 8.62 -5.51 0.72
CA ILE A 11 7.56 -4.68 1.32
C ILE A 11 6.84 -5.45 2.42
N GLU A 12 6.45 -6.70 2.18
CA GLU A 12 5.80 -7.55 3.19
C GLU A 12 6.66 -7.67 4.46
N LYS A 13 7.96 -7.95 4.32
CA LYS A 13 8.90 -7.99 5.45
C LYS A 13 9.00 -6.65 6.19
N GLU A 14 8.94 -5.53 5.48
CA GLU A 14 8.92 -4.22 6.12
C GLU A 14 7.59 -3.97 6.85
N LEU A 15 6.47 -4.47 6.34
CA LEU A 15 5.16 -4.38 6.99
C LEU A 15 5.09 -5.19 8.28
N GLU A 16 5.81 -6.31 8.39
CA GLU A 16 5.91 -7.12 9.62
C GLU A 16 6.47 -6.32 10.82
N ARG A 17 7.26 -5.27 10.57
CA ARG A 17 7.83 -4.41 11.63
C ARG A 17 6.79 -3.56 12.35
N TYR A 18 5.57 -3.46 11.83
CA TYR A 18 4.50 -2.68 12.44
C TYR A 18 3.57 -3.59 13.24
N ASP A 19 3.42 -3.35 14.54
CA ASP A 19 2.50 -4.13 15.40
C ASP A 19 1.00 -3.85 15.13
N ARG A 20 0.69 -2.90 14.25
CA ARG A 20 -0.67 -2.50 13.88
C ARG A 20 -1.04 -2.99 12.49
N LEU A 21 -2.33 -3.19 12.24
CA LEU A 21 -2.88 -3.69 10.97
C LEU A 21 -2.88 -2.64 9.84
N PHE A 22 -2.76 -1.35 10.18
CA PHE A 22 -2.91 -0.27 9.23
C PHE A 22 -1.73 0.69 9.23
N LEU A 23 -1.46 1.26 8.06
CA LEU A 23 -0.49 2.33 7.86
C LEU A 23 -1.19 3.61 7.45
N THR A 24 -0.55 4.74 7.75
CA THR A 24 -0.97 6.03 7.23
C THR A 24 -0.54 6.20 5.77
N ALA A 25 -1.25 7.05 5.03
CA ALA A 25 -0.82 7.42 3.68
C ALA A 25 0.59 8.03 3.60
N LYS A 26 1.13 8.56 4.71
CA LYS A 26 2.51 9.04 4.76
C LYS A 26 3.49 7.86 4.81
N GLU A 27 3.26 6.89 5.70
CA GLU A 27 4.15 5.73 5.83
C GLU A 27 4.19 4.89 4.56
N VAL A 28 3.04 4.69 3.92
CA VAL A 28 2.98 4.02 2.61
C VAL A 28 3.72 4.82 1.54
N ALA A 29 3.62 6.14 1.56
CA ALA A 29 4.31 7.00 0.61
C ALA A 29 5.83 6.94 0.77
N ASP A 30 6.30 7.01 2.03
CA ASP A 30 7.72 6.92 2.38
C ASP A 30 8.28 5.54 1.98
N MET A 31 7.49 4.47 2.19
CA MET A 31 7.84 3.10 1.82
C MET A 31 7.94 2.89 0.30
N LEU A 32 6.99 3.44 -0.47
CA LEU A 32 6.96 3.30 -1.92
C LEU A 32 7.79 4.36 -2.66
N GLY A 33 8.37 5.34 -1.95
CA GLY A 33 9.13 6.43 -2.56
C GLY A 33 8.26 7.36 -3.42
N VAL A 34 6.99 7.55 -3.07
CA VAL A 34 6.04 8.40 -3.80
C VAL A 34 5.50 9.52 -2.91
N SER A 35 4.70 10.42 -3.48
CA SER A 35 4.07 11.47 -2.67
C SER A 35 2.90 10.92 -1.85
N LYS A 36 2.68 11.47 -0.64
CA LYS A 36 1.45 11.24 0.15
C LYS A 36 0.17 11.53 -0.65
N ARG A 37 0.22 12.52 -1.55
CA ARG A 37 -0.90 12.85 -2.45
C ARG A 37 -1.20 11.66 -3.36
N THR A 38 -0.19 11.04 -3.95
CA THR A 38 -0.34 9.86 -4.81
C THR A 38 -1.08 8.74 -4.07
N ILE A 39 -0.64 8.39 -2.86
CA ILE A 39 -1.31 7.35 -2.05
C ILE A 39 -2.75 7.73 -1.71
N THR A 40 -2.98 9.00 -1.35
CA THR A 40 -4.33 9.50 -1.08
C THR A 40 -5.24 9.38 -2.30
N GLU A 41 -4.73 9.64 -3.51
CA GLU A 41 -5.50 9.47 -4.75
C GLU A 41 -5.78 7.99 -5.05
N TYR A 42 -4.84 7.08 -4.79
CA TYR A 42 -5.11 5.63 -4.89
C TYR A 42 -6.22 5.19 -3.95
N CYS A 43 -6.23 5.66 -2.71
CA CYS A 43 -7.32 5.36 -1.77
C CYS A 43 -8.66 5.95 -2.22
N LYS A 44 -8.68 7.19 -2.71
CA LYS A 44 -9.91 7.82 -3.24
C LYS A 44 -10.48 7.09 -4.44
N LYS A 45 -9.62 6.55 -5.30
CA LYS A 45 -10.01 5.79 -6.49
C LYS A 45 -10.40 4.33 -6.17
N GLY A 46 -10.17 3.87 -4.94
CA GLY A 46 -10.37 2.48 -4.56
C GLY A 46 -9.31 1.52 -5.11
N GLU A 47 -8.18 2.04 -5.59
CA GLU A 47 -7.04 1.21 -6.04
C GLU A 47 -6.34 0.54 -4.84
N ILE A 48 -6.29 1.24 -3.70
CA ILE A 48 -5.82 0.71 -2.41
C ILE A 48 -6.95 0.90 -1.41
N PHE A 49 -7.42 -0.19 -0.80
CA PHE A 49 -8.43 -0.12 0.24
C PHE A 49 -7.86 0.50 1.52
N GLY A 50 -8.60 1.48 2.03
CA GLY A 50 -8.32 2.13 3.29
C GLY A 50 -9.55 2.85 3.81
N VAL A 51 -9.57 3.13 5.09
CA VAL A 51 -10.64 3.90 5.73
C VAL A 51 -10.14 5.31 6.06
N ARG A 52 -11.02 6.30 5.89
CA ARG A 52 -10.73 7.66 6.32
C ARG A 52 -11.21 7.85 7.75
N PHE A 53 -10.28 8.03 8.68
CA PHE A 53 -10.55 8.20 10.10
C PHE A 53 -9.78 9.39 10.66
N ALA A 54 -10.46 10.28 11.38
CA ALA A 54 -9.87 11.48 11.98
C ALA A 54 -8.97 12.30 11.02
N GLY A 55 -9.43 12.49 9.77
CA GLY A 55 -8.71 13.24 8.75
C GLY A 55 -7.48 12.52 8.14
N LYS A 56 -7.22 11.27 8.51
CA LYS A 56 -6.12 10.44 7.99
C LYS A 56 -6.67 9.25 7.23
N TRP A 57 -5.90 8.77 6.25
CA TRP A 57 -6.13 7.46 5.64
C TRP A 57 -5.45 6.39 6.47
N LEU A 58 -6.19 5.35 6.81
CA LEU A 58 -5.70 4.11 7.42
C LEU A 58 -5.81 3.02 6.36
N ILE A 59 -4.65 2.59 5.86
CA ILE A 59 -4.50 1.65 4.75
C ILE A 59 -4.19 0.28 5.33
N TYR A 60 -4.99 -0.72 4.99
CA TYR A 60 -4.74 -2.10 5.41
C TYR A 60 -3.48 -2.63 4.71
N LYS A 61 -2.63 -3.33 5.47
CA LYS A 61 -1.39 -3.93 4.94
C LYS A 61 -1.68 -4.83 3.75
N GLU A 62 -2.66 -5.70 3.89
CA GLU A 62 -3.07 -6.69 2.91
C GLU A 62 -3.50 -6.00 1.62
N SER A 63 -4.25 -4.89 1.72
CA SER A 63 -4.67 -4.16 0.53
C SER A 63 -3.53 -3.47 -0.20
N LEU A 64 -2.50 -3.01 0.53
CA LEU A 64 -1.29 -2.49 -0.10
C LEU A 64 -0.57 -3.58 -0.89
N VAL A 65 -0.43 -4.78 -0.32
CA VAL A 65 0.18 -5.94 -0.99
C VAL A 65 -0.63 -6.33 -2.24
N GLU A 66 -1.95 -6.45 -2.13
CA GLU A 66 -2.82 -6.74 -3.28
C GLU A 66 -2.67 -5.71 -4.40
N PHE A 67 -2.60 -4.42 -4.05
CA PHE A 67 -2.39 -3.36 -5.03
C PHE A 67 -1.05 -3.51 -5.76
N LEU A 68 0.02 -3.82 -5.03
CA LEU A 68 1.34 -4.03 -5.63
C LEU A 68 1.33 -5.24 -6.56
N LEU A 69 0.73 -6.37 -6.16
CA LEU A 69 0.61 -7.56 -7.00
C LEU A 69 -0.21 -7.28 -8.28
N ARG A 70 -1.34 -6.58 -8.17
CA ARG A 70 -2.20 -6.22 -9.32
C ARG A 70 -1.50 -5.32 -10.33
N LYS A 71 -0.70 -4.35 -9.88
CA LYS A 71 0.06 -3.47 -10.79
C LYS A 71 1.15 -4.19 -11.59
N ASN A 72 1.46 -5.45 -11.25
CA ASN A 72 2.49 -6.25 -11.90
C ASN A 72 2.02 -7.31 -12.88
N ASN A 73 0.74 -7.33 -13.24
CA ASN A 73 0.16 -8.36 -14.10
C ASN A 73 0.34 -9.80 -13.57
N TYR A 74 0.38 -10.00 -12.25
CA TYR A 74 0.08 -11.31 -11.70
C TYR A 74 -1.44 -11.39 -11.54
N GLU A 75 -2.12 -11.88 -12.59
CA GLU A 75 -3.51 -12.30 -12.42
C GLU A 75 -3.53 -13.45 -11.42
N VAL A 76 -4.01 -13.16 -10.22
CA VAL A 76 -4.35 -14.19 -9.23
C VAL A 76 -5.65 -14.80 -9.74
N PHE A 77 -5.53 -15.94 -10.42
CA PHE A 77 -6.65 -16.78 -10.86
C PHE A 77 -7.33 -17.45 -9.65
#